data_AF-A0A6A9SRI9-F1
#
_entry.id   AF-A0A6A9SRI9-F1
#
_cell.length_a   1.000
_cell.length_b   1.000
_cell.length_c   1.000
_cell.angle_alpha   90.00
_cell.angle_beta   90.00
_cell.angle_gamma   90.00
#
_symmetry.space_group_name_H-M   'P 1'
#
loop_
_entity.id
_entity.type
_entity.pdbx_description
1 polymer ?
#
loop_
_entity_poly.entity_id
_entity_poly.type
_entity_poly.pdbx_seq_one_letter_code
_entity_poly.pdbx_strand_id
1 'polypeptide(L)' 'MDQLRPGHPCRRFDVFNDEWERVAVGTKLPSGLFVVEWLRESFPEGEQTDDPVVSQYQSKADAHQATGGEIIFEDPR' A
#
# COMPACT_ATOMS: atom_id res chain seq x y z
N MET A 1 -30.41 -4.39 -0.68
CA MET A 1 -29.69 -5.63 -0.33
C MET A 1 -28.34 -5.53 -1.02
N ASP A 2 -27.37 -4.96 -0.33
CA ASP A 2 -26.00 -4.92 -0.81
C ASP A 2 -25.47 -6.35 -0.81
N GLN A 3 -25.17 -6.88 -2.00
CA GLN A 3 -24.42 -8.10 -2.14
C GLN A 3 -23.01 -7.82 -1.63
N LEU A 4 -22.81 -8.02 -0.32
CA LEU A 4 -21.48 -8.10 0.29
C LEU A 4 -20.68 -9.09 -0.53
N ARG A 5 -19.66 -8.62 -1.24
CA ARG A 5 -18.71 -9.50 -1.92
C ARG A 5 -18.19 -10.49 -0.87
N PRO A 6 -18.13 -11.80 -1.16
CA PRO A 6 -17.58 -12.78 -0.22
C PRO A 6 -16.23 -12.24 0.27
N GLY A 7 -16.08 -12.05 1.58
CA GLY A 7 -14.99 -11.29 2.19
C GLY A 7 -13.66 -11.55 1.49
N HIS A 8 -13.28 -10.65 0.58
CA HIS A 8 -12.08 -10.84 -0.21
C HIS A 8 -10.94 -10.79 0.81
N PRO A 9 -10.17 -11.87 0.98
CA PRO A 9 -9.33 -12.01 2.17
C PRO A 9 -8.12 -11.07 2.13
N CYS A 10 -7.91 -10.42 0.98
CA CYS A 10 -6.97 -9.33 0.83
C CYS A 10 -7.63 -7.96 1.09
N ARG A 11 -6.99 -7.13 1.91
CA ARG A 11 -7.43 -5.76 2.20
C ARG A 11 -6.53 -4.74 1.50
N ARG A 12 -7.11 -3.83 0.72
CA ARG A 12 -6.37 -2.73 0.10
C ARG A 12 -6.04 -1.64 1.12
N PHE A 13 -4.94 -0.95 0.88
CA PHE A 13 -4.54 0.21 1.65
C PHE A 13 -3.76 1.20 0.77
N ASP A 14 -3.76 2.45 1.18
CA ASP A 14 -2.89 3.50 0.66
C ASP A 14 -1.82 3.84 1.70
N VAL A 15 -0.70 4.38 1.24
CA VAL A 15 0.39 4.89 2.09
C VAL A 15 0.55 6.38 1.84
N PHE A 16 0.58 7.17 2.91
CA PHE A 16 0.72 8.64 2.84
C PHE A 16 1.99 9.10 3.58
N ASN A 17 2.71 10.08 3.03
CA ASN A 17 3.81 10.73 3.72
C ASN A 17 3.31 11.75 4.77
N ASP A 18 4.25 12.42 5.47
CA ASP A 18 3.92 13.44 6.48
C ASP A 18 3.17 14.66 5.92
N GLU A 19 3.25 14.88 4.61
CA GLU A 19 2.54 15.94 3.88
C GLU A 19 1.15 15.50 3.40
N TRP A 20 0.70 14.30 3.78
CA TRP A 20 -0.55 13.68 3.34
C TRP A 20 -0.65 13.45 1.83
N GLU A 21 0.50 13.35 1.16
CA GLU A 21 0.58 12.92 -0.23
C GLU A 21 0.64 11.40 -0.28
N ARG A 22 -0.15 10.81 -1.19
CA ARG A 22 -0.12 9.37 -1.39
C ARG A 22 1.19 9.00 -2.10
N VAL A 23 1.96 8.11 -1.50
CA VAL A 23 3.28 7.68 -2.00
C VAL A 23 3.32 6.23 -2.48
N ALA A 24 2.37 5.42 -2.03
CA ALA A 24 2.26 4.04 -2.47
C ALA A 24 0.82 3.55 -2.31
N VAL A 25 0.52 2.47 -3.03
CA VAL A 25 -0.70 1.67 -2.85
C VAL A 25 -0.30 0.28 -2.42
N GLY A 26 -1.19 -0.45 -1.76
CA GLY A 26 -0.85 -1.77 -1.31
C GLY A 26 -2.02 -2.67 -1.00
N THR A 27 -1.69 -3.91 -0.73
CA THR A 27 -2.64 -4.96 -0.38
C THR A 27 -2.07 -5.84 0.72
N LYS A 28 -2.81 -5.97 1.81
CA LYS A 28 -2.55 -6.95 2.86
C LYS A 28 -3.16 -8.28 2.44
N LEU A 29 -2.33 -9.29 2.24
CA LEU A 29 -2.74 -10.64 1.91
C LEU A 29 -3.28 -11.39 3.13
N PRO A 30 -4.01 -12.51 2.93
CA PRO A 30 -4.56 -13.31 4.02
C PRO A 30 -3.47 -13.94 4.90
N SER A 31 -2.29 -14.16 4.33
CA SER A 31 -1.10 -14.60 5.04
C SER A 31 -0.58 -13.59 6.08
N GLY A 32 -1.05 -12.35 6.03
CA GLY A 32 -0.53 -11.24 6.84
C GLY A 32 0.52 -10.40 6.11
N LEU A 33 1.02 -10.85 4.95
CA LEU A 33 2.01 -10.12 4.14
C LEU A 33 1.41 -8.83 3.59
N PHE A 34 2.22 -7.76 3.60
CA PHE A 34 1.92 -6.48 2.98
C PHE A 34 2.69 -6.38 1.67
N VAL A 35 1.97 -6.25 0.55
CA VAL A 35 2.55 -5.96 -0.75
C VAL A 35 2.31 -4.48 -1.04
N VAL A 36 3.38 -3.74 -1.31
CA VAL A 36 3.36 -2.29 -1.54
C VAL A 36 3.90 -2.03 -2.94
N GLU A 37 3.14 -1.30 -3.74
CA GLU A 37 3.55 -0.78 -5.04
C GLU A 37 3.74 0.72 -4.91
N TRP A 38 4.95 1.18 -5.19
CA TRP A 38 5.34 2.58 -5.06
C TRP A 38 4.84 3.39 -6.26
N LEU A 39 4.30 4.57 -5.99
CA LEU A 39 3.94 5.50 -7.06
C LEU A 39 5.22 6.08 -7.66
N ARG A 40 5.28 6.12 -8.99
CA ARG A 40 6.43 6.64 -9.73
C ARG A 40 6.76 8.06 -9.30
N GLU A 41 5.75 8.88 -9.11
CA GLU A 41 5.84 10.29 -8.75
C GLU A 41 6.43 10.51 -7.34
N SER A 42 6.52 9.46 -6.52
CA SER A 42 7.15 9.51 -5.20
C SER A 42 8.67 9.43 -5.25
N PHE A 43 9.25 9.06 -6.40
CA PHE A 43 10.68 9.11 -6.62
C PHE A 43 11.08 10.42 -7.30
N PRO A 44 12.27 10.98 -6.97
CA PRO A 44 12.83 12.12 -7.70
C PRO A 44 12.87 11.85 -9.21
N GLU A 45 12.66 12.87 -10.05
CA GLU A 45 12.51 12.74 -11.51
C GLU A 45 13.61 11.90 -12.19
N GLY A 46 14.85 11.95 -11.69
CA GLY A 46 15.99 11.16 -12.20
C GLY A 46 16.09 9.71 -11.70
N GLU A 47 15.28 9.33 -10.72
CA GLU A 47 15.24 7.99 -10.10
C GLU A 47 13.95 7.22 -10.45
N GLN A 48 13.01 7.86 -11.14
CA GLN A 48 11.77 7.23 -11.58
C GLN A 48 12.03 6.13 -12.60
N THR A 49 11.39 4.98 -12.38
CA THR A 49 11.41 3.85 -13.32
C THR A 49 10.11 3.77 -14.11
N ASP A 50 10.19 3.21 -15.31
CA ASP A 50 8.99 2.93 -16.12
C ASP A 50 8.23 1.70 -15.60
N ASP A 51 8.96 0.73 -15.02
CA ASP A 51 8.38 -0.47 -14.42
C ASP A 51 7.90 -0.22 -12.98
N PRO A 52 6.82 -0.89 -12.53
CA PRO A 52 6.35 -0.81 -11.15
C PRO A 52 7.42 -1.30 -10.15
N VAL A 53 7.63 -0.52 -9.09
CA VAL A 53 8.48 -0.90 -7.96
C VAL A 53 7.61 -1.53 -6.88
N VAL A 54 7.84 -2.81 -6.58
CA VAL A 54 7.05 -3.58 -5.61
C VAL A 54 7.92 -4.07 -4.47
N SER A 55 7.48 -3.81 -3.23
CA SER A 55 8.11 -4.28 -2.00
C SER A 55 7.16 -5.21 -1.22
N GLN A 56 7.74 -6.13 -0.43
CA GLN A 56 6.99 -7.06 0.41
C GLN A 56 7.46 -6.96 1.86
N TYR A 57 6.50 -6.87 2.79
CA TYR A 57 6.76 -6.72 4.22
C TYR A 57 5.96 -7.74 5.04
N GLN A 58 6.58 -8.28 6.09
CA GLN A 58 5.97 -9.34 6.92
C GLN A 58 4.92 -8.81 7.89
N SER A 59 4.96 -7.51 8.21
CA SER A 59 4.03 -6.90 9.16
C SER A 59 3.68 -5.45 8.80
N LYS A 60 2.62 -4.90 9.43
CA LYS A 60 2.27 -3.47 9.31
C LYS A 60 3.39 -2.59 9.83
N ALA A 61 4.07 -3.00 10.90
CA ALA A 61 5.15 -2.24 11.51
C ALA A 61 6.36 -2.14 10.57
N ASP A 62 6.74 -3.24 9.92
CA ASP A 62 7.82 -3.25 8.92
C ASP A 62 7.47 -2.36 7.74
N ALA A 63 6.24 -2.48 7.23
CA ALA A 63 5.77 -1.65 6.13
C ALA A 63 5.79 -0.17 6.51
N HIS A 64 5.28 0.20 7.68
CA HIS A 64 5.27 1.58 8.17
C HIS A 64 6.68 2.15 8.35
N GLN A 65 7.59 1.38 8.95
CA GLN A 65 8.98 1.80 9.14
C GLN A 65 9.71 1.97 7.80
N ALA A 66 9.48 1.07 6.84
CA ALA A 66 10.14 1.11 5.54
C ALA A 66 9.60 2.21 4.63
N THR A 67 8.30 2.49 4.68
CA THR A 67 7.69 3.55 3.87
C THR A 67 7.82 4.93 4.48
N GLY A 68 8.06 5.01 5.79
CA GLY A 68 8.03 6.28 6.53
C GLY A 68 6.66 6.96 6.49
N GLY A 69 5.60 6.21 6.16
CA GLY A 69 4.28 6.76 5.85
C GLY A 69 3.15 6.06 6.61
N GLU A 70 2.02 6.75 6.76
CA GLU A 70 0.83 6.22 7.41
C GLU A 70 0.08 5.27 6.47
N ILE A 71 -0.31 4.10 6.99
CA ILE A 71 -1.00 3.05 6.22
C ILE A 71 -2.50 3.11 6.54
N ILE A 72 -3.30 3.49 5.55
CA ILE A 72 -4.75 3.65 5.67
C ILE A 72 -5.45 2.58 4.84
N PHE A 73 -6.18 1.70 5.51
CA PHE A 73 -6.95 0.66 4.82
C PHE A 73 -8.22 1.24 4.19
N GLU A 74 -8.53 0.82 2.97
CA GLU A 74 -9.83 1.10 2.37
C GLU A 74 -10.92 0.38 3.18
N ASP A 75 -12.01 1.09 3.48
CA ASP A 75 -13.19 0.45 4.07
C ASP A 75 -13.84 -0.48 3.05
N PRO A 76 -14.17 -1.73 3.41
CA PRO A 76 -14.89 -2.64 2.54
C PRO A 76 -16.30 -2.07 2.32
N ARG A 77 -16.56 -1.53 1.13
CA ARG A 77 -17.90 -1.18 0.67
C ARG A 77 -18.72 -2.44 0.36
#